data_AF-A0A2M7R6H7-F1
#
_entry.id   AF-A0A2M7R6H7-F1
#
_cell.length_a   1.000
_cell.length_b   1.000
_cell.length_c   1.000
_cell.angle_alpha   90.00
_cell.angle_beta   90.00
_cell.angle_gamma   90.00
#
_symmetry.space_group_name_H-M   'P 1'
#
loop_
_entity.id
_entity.type
_entity.pdbx_description
1 polymer ?
#
loop_
_entity_poly.entity_id
_entity_poly.type
_entity_poly.pdbx_seq_one_letter_code
_entity_poly.pdbx_strand_id
1 'polypeptide(L)'
;MDLEDALAVQRALRKKRFLANLGFKVLLKYERKPGWNGELPFYMFKCQNCKLLVCDYPHGFEERQYLSCPECGERIDFVRFSTKIKMFFSILSLLFRLRFSRK
;
A
#
# COMPACT_ATOMS: atom_id res chain seq x y z
N MET A 1 -10.66 -27.51 -4.23
CA MET A 1 -9.44 -26.86 -4.74
C MET A 1 -8.63 -27.96 -5.39
N ASP A 2 -8.52 -27.89 -6.70
CA ASP A 2 -7.78 -28.89 -7.48
C ASP A 2 -6.28 -28.58 -7.49
N LEU A 3 -5.48 -29.48 -8.07
CA LEU A 3 -4.03 -29.31 -8.17
C LEU A 3 -3.64 -28.10 -9.03
N GLU A 4 -4.47 -27.77 -10.03
CA GLU A 4 -4.22 -26.68 -10.97
C GLU A 4 -4.38 -25.31 -10.27
N ASP A 5 -5.43 -25.16 -9.46
CA ASP A 5 -5.69 -24.02 -8.59
C ASP A 5 -4.50 -23.79 -7.65
N ALA A 6 -4.04 -24.85 -6.97
CA ALA A 6 -2.93 -24.76 -6.03
C ALA A 6 -1.63 -24.29 -6.72
N LEU A 7 -1.36 -24.79 -7.92
CA LEU A 7 -0.21 -24.40 -8.72
C LEU A 7 -0.32 -22.94 -9.21
N ALA A 8 -1.51 -22.52 -9.63
CA ALA A 8 -1.77 -21.14 -10.03
C ALA A 8 -1.54 -20.17 -8.86
N VAL A 9 -2.05 -20.50 -7.67
CA VAL A 9 -1.82 -19.73 -6.43
C VAL A 9 -0.33 -19.65 -6.12
N GLN A 10 0.40 -20.76 -6.20
CA GLN A 10 1.84 -20.80 -5.92
C GLN A 10 2.63 -19.93 -6.91
N ARG A 11 2.30 -19.99 -8.21
CA ARG A 11 2.92 -19.14 -9.25
C ARG A 11 2.65 -17.66 -9.00
N ALA A 12 1.42 -17.30 -8.66
CA ALA A 12 1.05 -15.93 -8.32
C ALA A 12 1.83 -15.42 -7.10
N LEU A 13 1.94 -16.22 -6.03
CA LEU A 13 2.72 -15.87 -4.85
C LEU A 13 4.21 -15.71 -5.16
N ARG A 14 4.79 -16.58 -6.00
CA ARG A 14 6.18 -16.46 -6.45
C ARG A 14 6.43 -15.14 -7.19
N LYS A 15 5.51 -14.76 -8.09
CA LYS A 15 5.56 -13.47 -8.80
C LYS A 15 5.48 -12.29 -7.82
N LYS A 16 4.56 -12.32 -6.86
CA LYS A 16 4.43 -11.27 -5.83
C LYS A 16 5.70 -11.13 -5.00
N ARG A 17 6.29 -12.25 -4.55
CA ARG A 17 7.56 -12.27 -3.80
C ARG A 17 8.72 -11.70 -4.62
N PHE A 18 8.79 -12.02 -5.91
CA PHE A 18 9.81 -11.46 -6.81
C PHE A 18 9.69 -9.94 -6.90
N LEU A 19 8.48 -9.42 -7.16
CA LEU A 19 8.23 -7.98 -7.21
C LEU A 19 8.54 -7.30 -5.86
N ALA A 20 8.15 -7.89 -4.74
CA ALA A 20 8.47 -7.36 -3.42
C ALA A 20 9.98 -7.30 -3.16
N ASN A 21 10.74 -8.29 -3.64
CA ASN A 21 12.20 -8.29 -3.55
C ASN A 21 12.86 -7.18 -4.37
N LEU A 22 12.24 -6.75 -5.46
CA LEU A 22 12.66 -5.60 -6.26
C LEU A 22 12.27 -4.25 -5.62
N GLY A 23 11.66 -4.26 -4.44
CA GLY A 23 11.28 -3.05 -3.69
C GLY A 23 9.86 -2.55 -3.97
N PHE A 24 9.07 -3.25 -4.77
CA PHE A 24 7.66 -2.91 -4.96
C PHE A 24 6.83 -3.26 -3.71
N LYS A 25 5.83 -2.44 -3.41
CA LYS A 25 4.81 -2.74 -2.40
C LYS A 25 3.66 -3.47 -3.08
N VAL A 26 3.52 -4.77 -2.84
CA VAL A 26 2.64 -5.65 -3.62
C VAL A 26 1.42 -6.04 -2.79
N LEU A 27 0.22 -5.78 -3.29
CA LEU A 27 -1.01 -6.22 -2.63
C LEU A 27 -1.04 -7.75 -2.51
N LEU A 28 -1.08 -8.24 -1.29
CA LEU A 28 -1.08 -9.67 -1.00
C LEU A 28 -2.50 -10.20 -0.90
N LYS A 29 -3.31 -9.62 -0.02
CA LYS A 29 -4.69 -10.01 0.28
C LYS A 29 -5.46 -8.86 0.93
N TYR A 30 -6.77 -8.98 0.94
CA TYR A 30 -7.63 -8.27 1.88
C TYR A 30 -7.88 -9.19 3.07
N GLU A 31 -7.86 -8.64 4.28
CA GLU A 31 -8.15 -9.39 5.50
C GLU A 31 -8.99 -8.53 6.44
N ARG A 32 -10.00 -9.16 7.05
CA ARG A 32 -10.78 -8.60 8.15
C ARG A 32 -10.57 -9.44 9.39
N LYS A 33 -10.24 -8.79 10.50
CA LYS A 33 -10.14 -9.45 11.81
C LYS A 33 -11.42 -9.23 12.62
N PRO A 34 -11.73 -10.12 13.59
CA PRO A 34 -12.82 -9.89 14.53
C PRO A 34 -12.70 -8.51 15.20
N GLY A 35 -13.80 -7.77 15.28
CA GLY A 35 -13.84 -6.41 15.82
C GLY A 35 -13.48 -5.30 14.82
N TRP A 36 -13.12 -5.62 13.57
CA TRP A 36 -12.89 -4.61 12.54
C TRP A 36 -14.17 -4.24 11.79
N ASN A 37 -14.32 -2.95 11.51
CA ASN A 37 -15.45 -2.39 10.75
C ASN A 37 -15.38 -2.70 9.24
N GLY A 38 -14.25 -3.21 8.74
CA GLY A 38 -14.06 -3.52 7.33
C GLY A 38 -12.81 -4.36 7.05
N GLU A 39 -12.59 -4.70 5.79
CA GLU A 39 -11.37 -5.35 5.31
C GLU A 39 -10.26 -4.32 5.09
N LEU A 40 -9.02 -4.69 5.46
CA LEU A 40 -7.84 -3.90 5.15
C LEU A 40 -6.96 -4.61 4.10
N PRO A 41 -6.35 -3.84 3.18
CA PRO A 41 -5.41 -4.37 2.22
C PRO A 41 -4.04 -4.59 2.87
N PHE A 42 -3.56 -5.83 2.87
CA PHE A 42 -2.21 -6.18 3.30
C PHE A 42 -1.25 -6.20 2.11
N TYR A 43 -0.12 -5.53 2.26
CA TYR A 43 0.94 -5.43 1.26
C TYR A 43 2.18 -6.20 1.71
N MET A 44 2.76 -6.96 0.79
CA MET A 44 4.09 -7.53 0.92
C MET A 44 5.13 -6.54 0.42
N PHE A 45 6.18 -6.31 1.20
CA PHE A 45 7.29 -5.44 0.82
C PHE A 45 8.59 -5.93 1.47
N LYS A 46 9.73 -5.56 0.86
CA LYS A 46 11.05 -5.80 1.45
C LYS A 46 11.43 -4.61 2.33
N CYS A 47 11.68 -4.87 3.61
CA CYS A 47 12.16 -3.84 4.52
C CYS A 47 13.55 -3.35 4.08
N GLN A 48 13.76 -2.05 3.99
CA GLN A 48 15.06 -1.50 3.62
C GLN A 48 16.09 -1.58 4.76
N ASN A 49 15.64 -1.66 6.01
CA ASN A 49 16.50 -1.80 7.18
C ASN A 49 16.94 -3.27 7.38
N CYS A 50 16.04 -4.15 7.84
CA CYS A 50 16.37 -5.55 8.15
C CYS A 50 16.39 -6.51 6.93
N LYS A 51 16.07 -6.02 5.72
CA LYS A 51 16.06 -6.78 4.45
C LYS A 51 15.06 -7.94 4.36
N LEU A 52 14.26 -8.19 5.39
CA LEU A 52 13.22 -9.23 5.41
C LEU A 52 12.02 -8.84 4.54
N LEU A 53 11.41 -9.85 3.92
CA LEU A 53 10.10 -9.72 3.31
C LEU A 53 9.04 -9.80 4.42
N VAL A 54 8.28 -8.73 4.58
CA VAL A 54 7.27 -8.60 5.62
C VAL A 54 5.92 -8.21 5.01
N CYS A 55 4.86 -8.34 5.79
CA CYS A 55 3.51 -7.97 5.39
C CYS A 55 2.91 -7.00 6.41
N ASP A 56 2.29 -5.94 5.94
CA ASP A 56 1.58 -4.97 6.78
C ASP A 56 0.47 -4.28 5.98
N TYR A 57 -0.43 -3.56 6.65
CA TYR A 57 -1.45 -2.72 6.03
C TYR A 57 -1.10 -1.23 6.17
N PRO A 58 -1.62 -0.33 5.32
CA PRO A 58 -1.33 1.10 5.41
C PRO A 58 -1.86 1.71 6.72
N HIS A 59 -0.96 2.35 7.47
CA HIS A 59 -1.26 3.08 8.69
C HIS A 59 -1.30 4.59 8.44
N GLY A 60 -2.08 5.32 9.22
CA GLY A 60 -2.19 6.78 9.12
C GLY A 60 -3.24 7.28 8.13
N PHE A 61 -3.30 8.61 7.99
CA PHE A 61 -4.22 9.29 7.06
C PHE A 61 -3.77 9.11 5.61
N GLU A 62 -4.73 9.11 4.66
CA GLU A 62 -4.50 8.78 3.25
C GLU A 62 -3.27 9.48 2.63
N GLU A 63 -3.01 10.73 3.00
CA GLU A 63 -1.94 11.58 2.46
C GLU A 63 -0.55 11.28 3.03
N ARG A 64 -0.49 10.57 4.17
CA ARG A 64 0.74 10.28 4.92
C ARG A 64 0.78 8.82 5.37
N GLN A 65 0.20 7.95 4.56
CA GLN A 65 0.16 6.53 4.86
C GLN A 65 1.58 5.93 4.87
N TYR A 66 1.79 4.94 5.73
CA TYR A 66 3.04 4.21 5.81
C TYR A 66 2.80 2.73 6.09
N LEU A 67 3.78 1.90 5.75
CA LEU A 67 3.86 0.50 6.18
C LEU A 67 4.91 0.39 7.26
N SER A 68 4.65 -0.39 8.30
CA SER A 68 5.57 -0.65 9.40
C SER A 68 6.18 -2.04 9.24
N CYS A 69 7.50 -2.14 9.38
CA CYS A 69 8.15 -3.43 9.49
C CYS A 69 7.88 -4.02 10.90
N PRO A 70 7.20 -5.18 11.02
CA PRO A 70 6.93 -5.78 12.33
C PRO A 70 8.21 -6.25 13.05
N GLU A 71 9.29 -6.48 12.30
CA GLU A 71 10.55 -7.03 12.84
C GLU A 71 11.47 -5.96 13.43
N CYS A 72 11.54 -4.78 12.83
CA CYS A 72 12.47 -3.72 13.25
C CYS A 72 11.82 -2.36 13.48
N GLY A 73 10.51 -2.22 13.25
CA GLY A 73 9.76 -0.98 13.47
C GLY A 73 9.97 0.10 12.40
N GLU A 74 10.82 -0.14 11.40
CA GLU A 74 11.07 0.82 10.30
C GLU A 74 9.76 1.18 9.58
N ARG A 75 9.54 2.48 9.36
CA ARG A 75 8.35 3.00 8.66
C ARG A 75 8.70 3.37 7.23
N ILE A 76 7.99 2.78 6.29
CA ILE A 76 8.20 2.99 4.86
C ILE A 76 7.01 3.76 4.30
N ASP A 77 7.30 4.89 3.65
CA ASP A 77 6.27 5.72 3.02
C ASP A 77 5.40 4.91 2.05
N PHE A 78 4.09 5.03 2.20
CA PHE A 78 3.10 4.37 1.37
C PHE A 78 1.97 5.34 1.08
N VAL A 79 2.08 6.12 0.01
CA VAL A 79 0.94 6.93 -0.45
C VAL A 79 0.42 6.35 -1.76
N ARG A 80 -0.86 5.98 -1.79
CA ARG A 80 -1.51 5.48 -3.01
C ARG A 80 -1.42 6.53 -4.11
N PHE A 81 -1.14 6.08 -5.33
CA PHE A 81 -1.01 6.98 -6.47
C PHE A 81 -2.27 7.81 -6.72
N SER A 82 -3.45 7.21 -6.54
CA SER A 82 -4.74 7.91 -6.61
C SER A 82 -4.85 9.05 -5.60
N THR A 83 -4.33 8.88 -4.39
CA THR A 83 -4.31 9.95 -3.37
C THR A 83 -3.41 11.09 -3.79
N LYS A 84 -2.23 10.79 -4.36
CA LYS A 84 -1.34 11.83 -4.91
C LYS A 84 -2.03 12.66 -5.99
N ILE A 85 -2.78 12.00 -6.88
CA ILE A 85 -3.58 12.68 -7.90
C ILE A 85 -4.66 13.57 -7.28
N LYS A 86 -5.44 13.05 -6.32
CA LYS A 86 -6.47 13.84 -5.63
C LYS A 86 -5.89 15.08 -4.96
N MET A 87 -4.74 14.94 -4.28
CA MET A 87 -4.03 16.07 -3.66
C MET A 87 -3.60 17.10 -4.70
N PHE A 88 -3.06 16.66 -5.83
CA PHE A 88 -2.66 17.55 -6.92
C PHE A 88 -3.84 18.37 -7.46
N PHE A 89 -4.98 17.73 -7.74
CA PHE A 89 -6.18 18.43 -8.21
C PHE A 89 -6.79 19.34 -7.15
N SER A 90 -6.72 18.97 -5.87
CA SER A 90 -7.15 19.83 -4.76
C SER A 90 -6.35 21.14 -4.74
N ILE A 91 -5.02 21.06 -4.82
CA ILE A 91 -4.13 22.24 -4.91
C ILE A 91 -4.45 23.07 -6.15
N LEU A 92 -4.60 22.43 -7.31
CA LEU A 92 -4.93 23.12 -8.56
C LEU A 92 -6.26 23.88 -8.45
N SER A 93 -7.28 23.27 -7.86
CA SER A 93 -8.59 23.89 -7.66
C SER A 93 -8.52 25.09 -6.71
N LEU A 94 -7.67 25.02 -5.67
CA LEU A 94 -7.46 26.10 -4.71
C LEU A 94 -6.79 27.30 -5.38
N LEU A 95 -5.74 27.05 -6.17
CA LEU A 95 -5.07 28.09 -6.95
C LEU A 95 -6.03 28.77 -7.95
N PHE A 96 -6.90 27.99 -8.58
CA PHE A 96 -7.93 28.53 -9.47
C PHE A 96 -8.91 29.43 -8.70
N ARG A 97 -9.39 29.01 -7.52
CA ARG A 97 -10.26 29.84 -6.67
C ARG A 97 -9.58 31.15 -6.24
N LEU A 98 -8.32 31.10 -5.80
CA LEU A 98 -7.58 32.29 -5.40
C LEU A 98 -7.33 33.26 -6.57
N ARG A 99 -7.16 32.75 -7.79
CA ARG A 99 -7.03 33.56 -9.01
C ARG A 99 -8.33 34.27 -9.41
N PHE A 100 -9.49 33.65 -9.17
CA PHE A 100 -10.79 34.21 -9.54
C PHE A 100 -11.55 34.91 -8.40
N SER A 101 -11.13 34.75 -7.15
CA SER A 101 -11.69 35.45 -5.97
C SER A 101 -11.12 36.87 -5.77
N ARG A 102 -10.18 37.32 -6.61
CA ARG A 102 -9.60 38.69 -6.59
C ARG A 102 -10.20 39.61 -7.66
N LYS A 103 -11.42 39.34 -8.14
CA LYS A 103 -12.21 40.24 -8.98
C LYS A 103 -13.38 40.79 -8.20
#